data_AF-A0A7V5J3T9-F1
#
_entry.id   AF-A0A7V5J3T9-F1
#
_cell.length_a   1.000
_cell.length_b   1.000
_cell.length_c   1.000
_cell.angle_alpha   90.00
_cell.angle_beta   90.00
_cell.angle_gamma   90.00
#
_symmetry.space_group_name_H-M   'P 1'
#
loop_
_entity.id
_entity.type
_entity.pdbx_description
1 polymer ?
#
loop_
_entity_poly.entity_id
_entity_poly.type
_entity_poly.pdbx_seq_one_letter_code
_entity_poly.pdbx_strand_id
1 'polypeptide(L)'
;MSMFCYQCEMSTPNGCGSTGAVVGTCGKDENLARLQDIMIFGLKGLSAYREHLNELAPTETKNIDDVMSETLYFTLTNVNFNFDDHIKQLMKVGSAGVEVMDRLSNAHTGKFGIPTPVVVPQNTVEGKAILVSGHNLEMMEALLQ
;
A
#
# COMPACT_ATOMS: atom_id res chain seq x y z
N MET A 1 -25.00 -6.46 -0.68
CA MET A 1 -24.20 -7.06 0.41
C MET A 1 -23.42 -5.94 1.07
N SER A 2 -23.72 -5.61 2.33
CA SER A 2 -23.17 -4.43 3.00
C SER A 2 -21.78 -4.66 3.61
N MET A 3 -21.46 -5.88 4.05
CA MET A 3 -20.11 -6.33 4.44
C MET A 3 -19.76 -7.72 3.85
N PHE A 4 -18.47 -8.07 3.82
CA PHE A 4 -18.00 -9.43 3.58
C PHE A 4 -16.75 -9.71 4.40
N CYS A 5 -16.78 -10.69 5.31
CA CYS A 5 -15.60 -11.08 6.09
C CYS A 5 -15.61 -12.58 6.39
N TYR A 6 -14.52 -13.26 6.06
CA TYR A 6 -14.38 -14.73 6.17
C TYR A 6 -13.06 -15.16 6.84
N GLN A 7 -12.40 -14.27 7.58
CA GLN A 7 -11.04 -14.49 8.05
C GLN A 7 -10.93 -15.45 9.25
N CYS A 8 -12.04 -15.76 9.92
CA CYS A 8 -12.04 -16.58 11.13
C CYS A 8 -12.87 -17.86 10.96
N GLU A 9 -12.54 -18.87 11.76
CA GLU A 9 -13.22 -20.16 11.80
C GLU A 9 -14.72 -20.03 12.06
N MET A 10 -15.12 -19.05 12.88
CA MET A 10 -16.52 -18.81 13.25
C MET A 10 -17.30 -17.97 12.22
N SER A 11 -16.72 -17.70 11.04
CA SER A 11 -17.44 -16.99 9.98
C SER A 11 -18.64 -17.80 9.50
N THR A 12 -19.74 -17.12 9.15
CA THR A 12 -20.92 -17.82 8.62
C THR A 12 -20.55 -18.54 7.31
N PRO A 13 -21.20 -19.66 6.97
CA PRO A 13 -20.98 -20.31 5.67
C PRO A 13 -21.07 -19.29 4.53
N ASN A 14 -20.08 -19.29 3.63
CA ASN A 14 -19.89 -18.29 2.57
C ASN A 14 -19.49 -16.87 3.03
N GLY A 15 -19.01 -16.70 4.27
CA GLY A 15 -18.53 -15.43 4.82
C GLY A 15 -19.62 -14.60 5.51
N CYS A 16 -19.25 -13.88 6.57
CA CYS A 16 -20.14 -12.93 7.26
C CYS A 16 -20.66 -11.87 6.27
N GLY A 17 -21.97 -11.64 6.27
CA GLY A 17 -22.65 -10.73 5.34
C GLY A 17 -23.22 -11.38 4.07
N SER A 18 -22.86 -12.64 3.77
CA SER A 18 -23.39 -13.39 2.63
C SER A 18 -24.91 -13.63 2.69
N THR A 19 -25.48 -13.64 3.89
CA THR A 19 -26.93 -13.78 4.14
C THR A 19 -27.65 -12.45 4.31
N GLY A 20 -26.97 -11.32 4.06
CA GLY A 20 -27.50 -9.97 4.31
C GLY A 20 -27.30 -9.47 5.74
N ALA A 21 -26.58 -10.21 6.59
CA ALA A 21 -26.22 -9.76 7.93
C ALA A 21 -25.31 -8.52 7.90
N VAL A 22 -25.57 -7.57 8.80
CA VAL A 22 -24.81 -6.31 8.94
C VAL A 22 -23.78 -6.34 10.08
N VAL A 23 -23.69 -7.49 10.78
CA VAL A 23 -22.74 -7.75 11.87
C VAL A 23 -22.20 -9.17 11.69
N GLY A 24 -20.89 -9.35 11.81
CA GLY A 24 -20.24 -10.67 11.79
C GLY A 24 -20.42 -11.42 13.11
N THR A 25 -20.17 -12.74 13.11
CA THR A 25 -20.28 -13.59 14.31
C THR A 25 -19.47 -13.08 15.51
N CYS A 26 -18.35 -12.40 15.26
CA CYS A 26 -17.50 -11.81 16.30
C CYS A 26 -17.98 -10.44 16.83
N GLY A 27 -19.11 -9.92 16.34
CA GLY A 27 -19.64 -8.61 16.73
C GLY A 27 -19.12 -7.43 15.92
N LYS A 28 -18.26 -7.65 14.91
CA LYS A 28 -17.78 -6.59 14.01
C LYS A 28 -18.89 -6.17 13.07
N ASP A 29 -19.33 -4.92 13.16
CA ASP A 29 -20.33 -4.36 12.25
C ASP A 29 -19.77 -4.06 10.85
N GLU A 30 -20.67 -3.77 9.93
CA GLU A 30 -20.34 -3.48 8.54
C GLU A 30 -19.45 -2.25 8.34
N ASN A 31 -19.59 -1.20 9.16
CA ASN A 31 -18.76 0.00 9.03
C ASN A 31 -17.32 -0.31 9.44
N LEU A 32 -17.14 -0.99 10.58
CA LEU A 32 -15.81 -1.42 11.04
C LEU A 32 -15.16 -2.39 10.05
N ALA A 33 -15.94 -3.34 9.50
CA ALA A 33 -15.44 -4.24 8.46
C ALA A 33 -14.96 -3.47 7.22
N ARG A 34 -15.70 -2.46 6.76
CA ARG A 34 -15.31 -1.64 5.62
C ARG A 34 -14.11 -0.74 5.90
N LEU A 35 -13.99 -0.20 7.10
CA LEU A 35 -12.79 0.54 7.50
C LEU A 35 -11.54 -0.36 7.47
N GLN A 36 -11.66 -1.60 7.94
CA GLN A 36 -10.56 -2.57 7.84
C GLN A 36 -10.26 -2.96 6.38
N ASP A 37 -11.27 -3.12 5.52
CA ASP A 37 -11.05 -3.33 4.07
C ASP A 37 -10.26 -2.18 3.44
N ILE A 38 -10.59 -0.93 3.77
CA ILE A 38 -9.89 0.27 3.29
C ILE A 38 -8.45 0.29 3.81
N MET A 39 -8.21 -0.06 5.07
CA MET A 39 -6.85 -0.18 5.62
C MET A 39 -6.03 -1.19 4.81
N ILE A 40 -6.55 -2.40 4.59
CA ILE A 40 -5.86 -3.44 3.80
C ILE A 40 -5.61 -2.97 2.36
N PHE A 41 -6.56 -2.26 1.76
CA PHE A 41 -6.36 -1.67 0.44
C PHE A 41 -5.24 -0.61 0.44
N GLY A 42 -5.23 0.28 1.44
CA GLY A 42 -4.19 1.28 1.63
C GLY A 42 -2.81 0.65 1.85
N LEU A 43 -2.72 -0.41 2.65
CA LEU A 43 -1.47 -1.14 2.87
C LEU A 43 -0.91 -1.75 1.58
N LYS A 44 -1.77 -2.28 0.69
CA LYS A 44 -1.32 -2.80 -0.61
C LYS A 44 -0.68 -1.70 -1.47
N GLY A 45 -1.26 -0.51 -1.49
CA GLY A 45 -0.68 0.65 -2.17
C GLY A 45 0.63 1.11 -1.52
N LEU A 46 0.66 1.18 -0.19
CA LEU A 46 1.83 1.54 0.60
C LEU A 46 3.00 0.59 0.34
N SER A 47 2.75 -0.72 0.26
CA SER A 47 3.76 -1.74 -0.06
C SER A 47 4.48 -1.46 -1.38
N ALA A 48 3.78 -0.98 -2.41
CA ALA A 48 4.40 -0.73 -3.72
C ALA A 48 5.45 0.38 -3.66
N TYR A 49 5.14 1.50 -2.98
CA TYR A 49 6.10 2.59 -2.79
C TYR A 49 7.21 2.23 -1.81
N ARG A 50 6.86 1.50 -0.73
CA ARG A 50 7.83 1.00 0.24
C ARG A 50 8.86 0.10 -0.43
N GLU A 51 8.46 -0.74 -1.37
CA GLU A 51 9.39 -1.63 -2.07
C GLU A 51 10.41 -0.84 -2.90
N HIS A 52 9.96 0.16 -3.66
CA HIS A 52 10.88 1.04 -4.38
C HIS A 52 11.80 1.82 -3.44
N LEU A 53 11.30 2.27 -2.28
CA LEU A 53 12.15 2.90 -1.28
C LEU A 53 13.16 1.91 -0.69
N ASN A 54 12.80 0.64 -0.52
CA ASN A 54 13.70 -0.39 -0.02
C ASN A 54 14.88 -0.68 -0.97
N GLU A 55 14.62 -0.64 -2.28
CA GLU A 55 15.66 -0.80 -3.30
C GLU A 55 16.67 0.37 -3.24
N LEU A 56 16.19 1.63 -3.18
CA LEU A 56 17.05 2.81 -3.24
C LEU A 56 17.64 3.27 -1.89
N ALA A 57 16.88 3.15 -0.80
CA ALA A 57 17.22 3.66 0.53
C ALA A 57 16.65 2.76 1.63
N PRO A 58 17.16 1.51 1.77
CA PRO A 58 16.59 0.49 2.64
C PRO A 58 16.48 0.92 4.12
N THR A 59 17.40 1.75 4.59
CA THR A 59 17.40 2.26 5.98
C THR A 59 16.24 3.22 6.28
N GLU A 60 15.57 3.75 5.25
CA GLU A 60 14.47 4.71 5.38
C GLU A 60 13.08 4.05 5.45
N THR A 61 13.00 2.71 5.45
CA THR A 61 11.72 1.97 5.39
C THR A 61 11.09 1.72 6.76
N LYS A 62 11.86 1.81 7.85
CA LYS A 62 11.47 1.30 9.17
C LYS A 62 10.12 1.82 9.69
N ASN A 63 9.88 3.12 9.61
CA ASN A 63 8.63 3.70 10.09
C ASN A 63 7.41 3.21 9.28
N ILE A 64 7.60 3.03 7.97
CA ILE A 64 6.55 2.51 7.08
C ILE A 64 6.25 1.05 7.43
N ASP A 65 7.28 0.24 7.68
CA ASP A 65 7.15 -1.16 8.08
C ASP A 65 6.41 -1.32 9.42
N ASP A 66 6.66 -0.42 10.36
CA ASP A 66 5.97 -0.37 11.65
C ASP A 66 4.48 -0.07 11.46
N VAL A 67 4.13 0.94 10.67
CA VAL A 67 2.73 1.29 10.36
C VAL A 67 2.02 0.13 9.67
N MET A 68 2.69 -0.54 8.72
CA MET A 68 2.12 -1.69 8.01
C MET A 68 1.85 -2.85 8.97
N SER A 69 2.83 -3.21 9.80
CA SER A 69 2.72 -4.32 10.76
C SER A 69 1.64 -4.06 11.81
N GLU A 70 1.60 -2.85 12.36
CA GLU A 70 0.58 -2.42 13.32
C GLU A 70 -0.83 -2.45 12.72
N THR A 71 -0.98 -1.96 11.49
CA THR A 71 -2.27 -1.96 10.80
C THR A 71 -2.74 -3.38 10.48
N LEU A 72 -1.84 -4.27 10.04
CA LEU A 72 -2.18 -5.68 9.84
C LEU A 72 -2.69 -6.31 11.14
N TYR A 73 -1.98 -6.10 12.25
CA TYR A 73 -2.41 -6.59 13.56
C TYR A 73 -3.77 -6.02 13.97
N PHE A 74 -4.00 -4.72 13.75
CA PHE A 74 -5.24 -4.02 14.05
C PHE A 74 -6.46 -4.67 13.37
N THR A 75 -6.29 -5.21 12.16
CA THR A 75 -7.38 -5.85 11.37
C THR A 75 -7.69 -7.29 11.76
N LEU A 76 -6.90 -7.90 12.66
CA LEU A 76 -7.14 -9.28 13.08
C LEU A 76 -8.43 -9.43 13.88
N THR A 77 -8.97 -10.64 13.87
CA THR A 77 -10.20 -10.99 14.59
C THR A 77 -10.06 -10.69 16.08
N ASN A 78 -11.04 -10.00 16.64
CA ASN A 78 -11.13 -9.64 18.06
C ASN A 78 -10.07 -8.66 18.59
N VAL A 79 -9.39 -7.91 17.73
CA VAL A 79 -8.38 -6.92 18.17
C VAL A 79 -8.99 -5.57 18.52
N ASN A 80 -9.78 -4.96 17.63
CA ASN A 80 -10.37 -3.64 17.88
C ASN A 80 -11.79 -3.54 17.32
N PHE A 81 -12.69 -2.90 18.08
CA PHE A 81 -14.08 -2.62 17.70
C PHE A 81 -14.49 -1.15 17.94
N ASN A 82 -13.54 -0.28 18.26
CA ASN A 82 -13.78 1.14 18.48
C ASN A 82 -13.71 1.91 17.15
N PHE A 83 -14.78 2.62 16.80
CA PHE A 83 -14.88 3.37 15.54
C PHE A 83 -13.80 4.46 15.41
N ASP A 84 -13.60 5.28 16.44
CA ASP A 84 -12.63 6.38 16.40
C ASP A 84 -11.20 5.87 16.25
N ASP A 85 -10.87 4.72 16.86
CA ASP A 85 -9.56 4.10 16.69
C ASP A 85 -9.37 3.55 15.26
N HIS A 86 -10.43 3.06 14.61
CA HIS A 86 -10.35 2.70 13.19
C HIS A 86 -10.08 3.92 12.31
N ILE A 87 -10.73 5.06 12.59
CA ILE A 87 -10.45 6.30 11.87
C ILE A 87 -9.00 6.75 12.08
N LYS A 88 -8.51 6.75 13.33
CA LYS A 88 -7.12 7.11 13.63
C LYS A 88 -6.13 6.20 12.90
N GLN A 89 -6.35 4.88 12.92
CA GLN A 89 -5.49 3.92 12.24
C GLN A 89 -5.49 4.14 10.73
N LEU A 90 -6.67 4.40 10.14
CA LEU A 90 -6.78 4.68 8.72
C LEU A 90 -6.04 5.97 8.33
N MET A 91 -6.15 7.03 9.14
CA MET A 91 -5.39 8.26 8.94
C MET A 91 -3.87 8.03 9.06
N LYS A 92 -3.44 7.15 9.97
CA LYS A 92 -2.03 6.76 10.10
C LYS A 92 -1.50 6.06 8.84
N VAL A 93 -2.29 5.20 8.21
CA VAL A 93 -1.96 4.60 6.90
C VAL A 93 -1.82 5.68 5.82
N GLY A 94 -2.75 6.65 5.79
CA GLY A 94 -2.68 7.78 4.84
C GLY A 94 -1.42 8.63 5.02
N SER A 95 -1.08 8.97 6.26
CA SER A 95 0.14 9.74 6.58
C SER A 95 1.41 8.99 6.17
N ALA A 96 1.47 7.66 6.42
CA ALA A 96 2.60 6.84 5.96
C ALA A 96 2.72 6.81 4.42
N GLY A 97 1.60 6.88 3.70
CA GLY A 97 1.58 7.04 2.26
C GLY A 97 2.25 8.34 1.78
N VAL A 98 1.95 9.47 2.43
CA VAL A 98 2.62 10.75 2.12
C VAL A 98 4.11 10.67 2.45
N GLU A 99 4.44 10.11 3.60
CA GLU A 99 5.82 9.99 4.06
C GLU A 99 6.68 9.13 3.13
N VAL A 100 6.20 7.97 2.68
CA VAL A 100 6.97 7.12 1.76
C VAL A 100 7.20 7.80 0.41
N MET A 101 6.22 8.57 -0.08
CA MET A 101 6.37 9.32 -1.33
C MET A 101 7.41 10.43 -1.21
N ASP A 102 7.46 11.14 -0.08
CA ASP A 102 8.47 12.17 0.19
C ASP A 102 9.88 11.56 0.28
N ARG A 103 10.04 10.48 1.08
CA ARG A 103 11.31 9.74 1.19
C ARG A 103 11.80 9.24 -0.16
N LEU A 104 10.91 8.67 -0.97
CA LEU A 104 11.24 8.16 -2.30
C LEU A 104 11.60 9.30 -3.27
N SER A 105 10.91 10.44 -3.20
CA SER A 105 11.25 11.64 -3.98
C SER A 105 12.65 12.14 -3.64
N ASN A 106 13.00 12.20 -2.36
CA ASN A 106 14.33 12.60 -1.90
C ASN A 106 15.41 11.59 -2.32
N ALA A 107 15.13 10.29 -2.24
CA ALA A 107 16.05 9.25 -2.71
C ALA A 107 16.29 9.33 -4.23
N HIS A 108 15.22 9.48 -5.03
CA HIS A 108 15.33 9.64 -6.48
C HIS A 108 16.10 10.89 -6.86
N THR A 109 15.75 12.05 -6.31
CA THR A 109 16.41 13.32 -6.65
C THR A 109 17.85 13.37 -6.15
N GLY A 110 18.16 12.72 -5.02
CA GLY A 110 19.52 12.56 -4.52
C GLY A 110 20.40 11.68 -5.40
N LYS A 111 19.87 10.59 -5.96
CA LYS A 111 20.62 9.64 -6.81
C LYS A 111 20.71 10.10 -8.27
N PHE A 112 19.60 10.55 -8.86
CA PHE A 112 19.47 10.82 -10.30
C PHE A 112 19.42 12.31 -10.65
N GLY A 113 19.42 13.19 -9.65
CA GLY A 113 19.28 14.63 -9.83
C GLY A 113 17.83 15.11 -9.90
N ILE A 114 17.65 16.42 -9.81
CA ILE A 114 16.32 17.06 -9.90
C ILE A 114 15.87 17.05 -11.38
N PRO A 115 14.66 16.54 -11.69
CA PRO A 115 14.13 16.60 -13.05
C PRO A 115 14.10 18.02 -13.61
N THR A 116 14.54 18.20 -14.85
CA THR A 116 14.47 19.47 -15.58
C THR A 116 13.72 19.28 -16.90
N PRO A 117 13.11 20.34 -17.46
CA PRO A 117 12.44 20.23 -18.76
C PRO A 117 13.39 19.74 -19.86
N VAL A 118 13.00 18.67 -20.55
CA VAL A 118 13.79 18.05 -21.62
C VAL A 118 12.86 17.65 -22.78
N VAL A 119 13.38 17.64 -24.01
CA VAL A 119 12.68 17.13 -25.19
C VAL A 119 12.96 15.64 -25.33
N VAL A 120 11.93 14.81 -25.26
CA VAL A 120 12.03 13.35 -25.44
C VAL A 120 11.63 12.97 -26.87
N PRO A 121 12.53 12.41 -27.70
CA PRO A 121 12.18 12.01 -29.06
C PRO A 121 11.24 10.79 -29.07
N GLN A 122 10.27 10.80 -30.00
CA GLN A 122 9.33 9.69 -30.22
C GLN A 122 9.61 8.90 -31.51
N ASN A 123 10.82 9.07 -32.07
CA ASN A 123 11.18 8.54 -33.38
C ASN A 123 11.58 7.06 -33.30
N THR A 124 11.47 6.38 -34.45
CA THR A 124 12.02 5.03 -34.63
C THR A 124 13.55 5.10 -34.65
N VAL A 125 14.19 4.18 -33.93
CA VAL A 125 15.66 4.03 -33.94
C VAL A 125 16.04 2.84 -34.83
N GLU A 126 17.11 2.99 -35.62
CA GLU A 126 17.65 1.88 -36.40
C GLU A 126 18.43 0.92 -35.49
N GLY A 127 18.26 -0.39 -35.68
CA GLY A 127 18.97 -1.43 -34.93
C GLY A 127 18.08 -2.26 -34.00
N LYS A 128 18.70 -2.99 -33.06
CA LYS A 128 18.01 -3.79 -32.04
C LYS A 128 17.73 -2.91 -30.82
N ALA A 129 16.56 -3.09 -30.20
CA ALA A 129 16.14 -2.28 -29.05
C ALA A 129 15.58 -3.15 -27.91
N ILE A 130 15.62 -2.61 -26.69
CA ILE A 130 14.94 -3.14 -25.50
C ILE A 130 13.93 -2.08 -25.06
N LEU A 131 12.67 -2.49 -24.85
CA LEU A 131 11.64 -1.63 -24.28
C LEU A 131 11.61 -1.81 -22.76
N VAL A 132 11.85 -0.73 -22.04
CA VAL A 132 11.73 -0.68 -20.57
C VAL A 132 10.37 -0.08 -20.20
N SER A 133 9.71 -0.68 -19.22
CA SER A 133 8.43 -0.22 -18.67
C SER A 133 8.45 -0.38 -17.14
N GLY A 134 7.47 0.21 -16.46
CA GLY A 134 7.42 0.28 -15.00
C GLY A 134 8.06 1.57 -14.46
N HIS A 135 8.50 1.53 -13.20
CA HIS A 135 8.87 2.73 -12.44
C HIS A 135 10.24 2.64 -11.75
N ASN A 136 10.96 1.53 -11.89
CA ASN A 136 12.23 1.32 -11.20
C ASN A 136 13.40 1.93 -12.00
N LEU A 137 13.84 3.11 -11.55
CA LEU A 137 14.94 3.86 -12.19
C LEU A 137 16.32 3.24 -11.94
N GLU A 138 16.50 2.49 -10.85
CA GLU A 138 17.76 1.81 -10.56
C GLU A 138 18.00 0.63 -11.51
N MET A 139 16.96 -0.14 -11.81
CA MET A 139 17.03 -1.18 -12.84
C MET A 139 17.27 -0.58 -14.24
N MET A 140 16.66 0.57 -14.53
CA MET A 140 16.92 1.28 -15.78
C MET A 140 18.36 1.76 -15.88
N GLU A 141 18.93 2.32 -14.81
CA GLU A 141 20.33 2.71 -14.73
C GLU A 141 21.26 1.51 -14.96
N ALA A 142 21.00 0.38 -14.30
CA ALA A 142 21.81 -0.82 -14.44
C ALA A 142 21.75 -1.41 -15.86
N LEU A 143 20.62 -1.29 -16.55
CA LEU A 143 20.47 -1.72 -17.96
C LEU A 143 21.24 -0.82 -18.94
N LEU A 144 21.45 0.45 -18.58
CA LEU A 144 22.16 1.43 -19.42
C LEU A 144 23.69 1.34 -19.28
N GLN A 145 24.21 0.64 -18.26
CA GLN A 145 25.63 0.41 -18.01
C GLN A 145 26.14 -0.85 -18.72
#